data_AF-A0A4U5PSE0-F1
#
_entry.id   AF-A0A4U5PSE0-F1
#
_cell.length_a   1.000
_cell.length_b   1.000
_cell.length_c   1.000
_cell.angle_alpha   90.00
_cell.angle_beta   90.00
_cell.angle_gamma   90.00
#
_symmetry.space_group_name_H-M   'P 1'
#
loop_
_entity.id
_entity.type
_entity.pdbx_description
1 polymer ?
#
loop_
_entity_poly.entity_id
_entity_poly.type
_entity_poly.pdbx_seq_one_letter_code
_entity_poly.pdbx_strand_id
1 'polypeptide(L)'
;MALSFSSTSTIPQANPTLQSNRSINNARNRKLNVITRCESRESSSSETNLPAKSTPKLGIGSPVVVIEAPKMIKTAATMPCLRVNTGLVKPGDVGRIVSRKPKDVWAVRLAIGTYLIDGKYFKPLELSE
;
A
#
# COMPACT_ATOMS: atom_id res chain seq x y z
N MET A 1 -14.06 48.66 40.62
CA MET A 1 -13.46 47.41 41.13
C MET A 1 -14.59 46.52 41.62
N ALA A 2 -14.80 45.34 41.03
CA ALA A 2 -15.63 44.27 41.61
C ALA A 2 -15.38 42.93 40.88
N LEU A 3 -14.66 42.08 41.60
CA LEU A 3 -14.52 40.62 41.64
C LEU A 3 -15.06 39.74 40.49
N SER A 4 -14.10 39.10 39.82
CA SER A 4 -14.22 37.87 39.06
C SER A 4 -14.68 36.67 39.91
N PHE A 5 -15.59 35.85 39.38
CA PHE A 5 -15.80 34.48 39.83
C PHE A 5 -15.59 33.52 38.66
N SER A 6 -14.56 32.68 38.78
CA SER A 6 -14.28 31.55 37.88
C SER A 6 -15.12 30.35 38.33
N SER A 7 -15.86 29.74 37.40
CA SER A 7 -16.60 28.50 37.65
C SER A 7 -15.96 27.35 36.87
N THR A 8 -15.23 26.50 37.57
CA THR A 8 -14.78 25.19 37.09
C THR A 8 -15.87 24.16 37.33
N SER A 9 -16.45 23.59 36.26
CA SER A 9 -17.31 22.42 36.35
C SER A 9 -16.62 21.22 35.73
N THR A 10 -16.16 20.32 36.59
CA THR A 10 -15.65 18.99 36.28
C THR A 10 -16.78 18.11 35.75
N ILE A 11 -16.65 17.59 34.53
CA ILE A 11 -17.53 16.54 33.99
C ILE A 11 -16.68 15.28 33.82
N PRO A 12 -16.94 14.18 34.56
CA PRO A 12 -16.36 12.89 34.26
C PRO A 12 -17.22 12.19 33.21
N GLN A 13 -16.71 12.02 31.99
CA GLN A 13 -17.37 11.21 30.98
C GLN A 13 -16.63 9.88 30.80
N ALA A 14 -17.38 8.81 31.05
CA ALA A 14 -16.95 7.44 31.21
C ALA A 14 -16.30 6.83 29.96
N ASN A 15 -15.28 6.00 30.20
CA ASN A 15 -14.72 5.06 29.24
C ASN A 15 -15.71 3.92 28.96
N PRO A 16 -16.01 3.56 27.70
CA PRO A 16 -16.50 2.23 27.39
C PRO A 16 -15.31 1.29 27.19
N THR A 17 -14.89 0.64 28.28
CA THR A 17 -14.02 -0.53 28.22
C THR A 17 -14.85 -1.72 27.72
N LEU A 18 -14.82 -1.99 26.42
CA LEU A 18 -15.36 -3.24 25.87
C LEU A 18 -14.30 -4.35 26.02
N GLN A 19 -14.29 -4.99 27.20
CA GLN A 19 -13.78 -6.34 27.33
C GLN A 19 -14.81 -7.30 26.72
N SER A 20 -14.44 -8.00 25.66
CA SER A 20 -15.22 -9.13 25.16
C SER A 20 -14.37 -10.39 25.25
N ASN A 21 -14.54 -11.10 26.36
CA ASN A 21 -14.16 -12.50 26.47
C ASN A 21 -15.20 -13.35 25.75
N ARG A 22 -14.84 -13.92 24.60
CA ARG A 22 -15.52 -15.10 24.06
C ARG A 22 -14.48 -16.10 23.59
N SER A 23 -14.12 -17.00 24.51
CA SER A 23 -13.63 -18.32 24.13
C SER A 23 -14.82 -19.13 23.62
N ILE A 24 -14.82 -19.48 22.33
CA ILE A 24 -15.66 -20.56 21.78
C ILE A 24 -14.81 -21.35 20.82
N ASN A 25 -14.74 -22.65 21.12
CA ASN A 25 -14.04 -23.69 20.41
C ASN A 25 -14.55 -23.87 18.96
N ASN A 26 -13.60 -24.22 18.09
CA ASN A 26 -13.68 -25.19 17.00
C ASN A 26 -15.08 -25.61 16.51
N ALA A 27 -15.45 -25.24 15.28
CA ALA A 27 -15.79 -26.17 14.20
C ALA A 27 -16.48 -25.46 13.01
N ARG A 28 -16.16 -25.97 11.82
CA ARG A 28 -16.85 -25.84 10.52
C ARG A 28 -16.43 -24.66 9.64
N ASN A 29 -15.50 -25.00 8.75
CA ASN A 29 -15.44 -24.57 7.35
C ASN A 29 -16.75 -23.95 6.83
N ARG A 30 -16.80 -22.62 6.78
CA ARG A 30 -17.62 -21.91 5.78
C ARG A 30 -16.70 -20.96 5.03
N LYS A 31 -16.36 -21.37 3.81
CA LYS A 31 -15.93 -20.48 2.72
C LYS A 31 -16.84 -19.26 2.72
N LEU A 32 -16.32 -18.11 3.13
CA LEU A 32 -16.85 -16.81 2.72
C LEU A 32 -15.97 -16.34 1.58
N ASN A 33 -16.34 -16.74 0.36
CA ASN A 33 -15.81 -16.13 -0.86
C ASN A 33 -16.38 -14.72 -0.95
N VAL A 34 -15.76 -13.75 -0.27
CA VAL A 34 -15.99 -12.34 -0.55
C VAL A 34 -15.27 -12.04 -1.87
N ILE A 35 -16.00 -12.19 -2.97
CA ILE A 35 -15.58 -11.74 -4.29
C ILE A 35 -15.81 -10.23 -4.32
N THR A 36 -14.80 -9.44 -3.95
CA THR A 36 -14.77 -8.03 -4.34
C THR A 36 -14.39 -7.96 -5.82
N ARG A 37 -15.41 -7.98 -6.69
CA ARG A 37 -15.28 -7.76 -8.12
C ARG A 37 -15.18 -6.25 -8.37
N CYS A 38 -13.96 -5.74 -8.44
CA CYS A 38 -13.68 -4.44 -9.05
C CYS A 38 -13.24 -4.70 -10.50
N GLU A 39 -14.19 -4.65 -11.42
CA GLU A 39 -13.96 -4.81 -12.85
C GLU A 39 -13.63 -3.44 -13.46
N SER A 40 -12.38 -3.24 -13.85
CA SER A 40 -11.99 -2.19 -14.79
C SER A 40 -11.83 -2.87 -16.15
N ARG A 41 -12.78 -2.64 -17.07
CA ARG A 41 -12.62 -2.98 -18.49
C ARG A 41 -11.97 -1.82 -19.24
N GLU A 42 -11.48 -2.17 -20.43
CA GLU A 42 -10.84 -1.38 -21.49
C GLU A 42 -9.29 -1.36 -21.42
N SER A 43 -8.53 -1.88 -22.40
CA SER A 43 -8.85 -2.52 -23.68
C SER A 43 -7.67 -3.37 -24.16
N SER A 44 -8.00 -4.44 -24.87
CA SER A 44 -7.10 -5.22 -25.72
C SER A 44 -6.89 -4.53 -27.08
N SER A 45 -5.63 -4.36 -27.50
CA SER A 45 -5.22 -4.21 -28.91
C SER A 45 -3.72 -4.58 -28.98
N SER A 46 -3.40 -5.83 -29.33
CA SER A 46 -3.02 -6.29 -30.67
C SER A 46 -1.52 -6.09 -30.98
N GLU A 47 -0.79 -7.19 -30.80
CA GLU A 47 0.44 -7.65 -31.48
C GLU A 47 1.16 -6.72 -32.47
N THR A 48 2.46 -6.46 -32.22
CA THR A 48 3.48 -6.35 -33.29
C THR A 48 4.80 -6.98 -32.80
N ASN A 49 5.21 -8.05 -33.50
CA ASN A 49 6.44 -8.84 -33.35
C ASN A 49 7.73 -8.03 -33.20
N LEU A 50 8.54 -8.27 -32.15
CA LEU A 50 10.01 -8.14 -32.07
C LEU A 50 10.53 -8.99 -30.87
N PRO A 51 11.76 -9.56 -30.89
CA PRO A 51 12.20 -10.56 -29.92
C PRO A 51 12.67 -9.90 -28.62
N ALA A 52 11.73 -9.51 -27.77
CA ALA A 52 12.03 -8.85 -26.51
C ALA A 52 11.69 -9.78 -25.33
N LYS A 53 12.75 -10.36 -24.76
CA LYS A 53 12.87 -10.92 -23.41
C LYS A 53 11.56 -10.86 -22.62
N SER A 54 10.92 -12.02 -22.43
CA SER A 54 9.65 -12.19 -21.73
C SER A 54 9.72 -11.61 -20.32
N THR A 55 9.45 -10.31 -20.19
CA THR A 55 9.32 -9.68 -18.88
C THR A 55 8.05 -10.24 -18.25
N PRO A 56 8.14 -10.86 -17.06
CA PRO A 56 6.96 -11.34 -16.35
C PRO A 56 5.94 -10.19 -16.26
N LYS A 57 4.69 -10.45 -16.66
CA LYS A 57 3.61 -9.47 -16.50
C LYS A 57 3.50 -9.11 -15.01
N LEU A 58 3.94 -7.91 -14.65
CA LEU A 58 3.86 -7.38 -13.29
C LEU A 58 2.39 -7.19 -12.90
N GLY A 59 1.96 -7.87 -11.85
CA GLY A 59 0.61 -7.82 -11.31
C GLY A 59 0.57 -7.26 -9.89
N ILE A 60 -0.65 -7.00 -9.41
CA ILE A 60 -0.86 -6.71 -7.99
C ILE A 60 -0.45 -7.94 -7.18
N GLY A 61 0.32 -7.73 -6.11
CA GLY A 61 0.88 -8.80 -5.27
C GLY A 61 2.21 -9.37 -5.75
N SER A 62 2.65 -9.08 -6.98
CA SER A 62 3.94 -9.55 -7.49
C SER A 62 5.10 -8.99 -6.65
N PRO A 63 6.12 -9.83 -6.34
CA PRO A 63 7.33 -9.38 -5.67
C PRO A 63 8.19 -8.58 -6.65
N VAL A 64 8.72 -7.46 -6.18
CA VAL A 64 9.54 -6.55 -6.98
C VAL A 64 10.78 -6.12 -6.21
N VAL A 65 11.83 -5.80 -6.95
CA VAL A 65 13.07 -5.23 -6.41
C VAL A 65 13.33 -3.88 -7.06
N VAL A 66 13.67 -2.88 -6.24
CA VAL A 66 14.04 -1.54 -6.68
C VAL A 66 15.40 -1.62 -7.37
N ILE A 67 15.50 -1.16 -8.61
CA ILE A 67 16.77 -1.15 -9.37
C ILE A 67 17.55 0.15 -9.18
N GLU A 68 16.84 1.26 -8.99
CA GLU A 68 17.44 2.59 -8.84
C GLU A 68 16.57 3.40 -7.87
N ALA A 69 17.20 4.20 -7.02
CA ALA A 69 16.51 5.09 -6.09
C ALA A 69 15.88 6.28 -6.84
N PRO A 70 14.55 6.47 -6.81
CA PRO A 70 13.93 7.66 -7.37
C PRO A 70 14.43 8.92 -6.66
N LYS A 71 14.66 10.03 -7.39
CA LYS A 71 15.08 11.31 -6.78
C LYS A 71 14.00 11.90 -5.85
N MET A 72 12.74 11.72 -6.22
CA MET A 72 11.58 12.17 -5.46
C MET A 72 10.56 11.05 -5.36
N ILE A 73 9.87 10.96 -4.23
CA ILE A 73 8.91 9.90 -3.96
C ILE A 73 7.67 10.44 -3.27
N LYS A 74 6.50 9.87 -3.58
CA LYS A 74 5.25 10.17 -2.88
C LYS A 74 4.89 9.04 -1.92
N THR A 75 4.50 9.40 -0.71
CA THR A 75 3.95 8.44 0.25
C THR A 75 2.49 8.16 -0.09
N ALA A 76 2.07 6.89 -0.03
CA ALA A 76 0.68 6.49 -0.24
C ALA A 76 -0.20 6.68 1.01
N ALA A 77 -0.02 7.79 1.73
CA ALA A 77 -0.83 8.17 2.89
C ALA A 77 -2.09 8.94 2.47
N THR A 78 -3.03 9.17 3.40
CA THR A 78 -4.26 9.96 3.16
C THR A 78 -3.99 11.34 2.58
N MET A 79 -2.88 11.96 2.98
CA MET A 79 -2.37 13.20 2.40
C MET A 79 -1.02 12.92 1.74
N PRO A 80 -0.98 12.64 0.42
CA PRO A 80 0.26 12.34 -0.29
C PRO A 80 1.14 13.59 -0.37
N CYS A 81 2.32 13.53 0.25
CA CYS A 81 3.35 14.54 0.08
C CYS A 81 4.47 14.01 -0.82
N LEU A 82 4.94 14.86 -1.74
CA LEU A 82 6.12 14.59 -2.55
C LEU A 82 7.35 15.00 -1.73
N ARG A 83 8.27 14.07 -1.49
CA ARG A 83 9.50 14.30 -0.73
C ARG A 83 10.71 13.86 -1.53
N VAL A 84 11.85 14.52 -1.29
CA VAL A 84 13.15 14.04 -1.76
C VAL A 84 13.45 12.68 -1.12
N ASN A 85 13.95 11.74 -1.92
CA ASN A 85 14.33 10.44 -1.41
C ASN A 85 15.66 10.53 -0.66
N THR A 86 15.61 10.93 0.61
CA THR A 86 16.77 10.98 1.52
C THR A 86 17.07 9.58 2.08
N GLY A 87 17.25 8.60 1.18
CA GLY A 87 17.52 7.21 1.55
C GLY A 87 16.32 6.42 2.07
N LEU A 88 15.09 6.88 1.79
CA LEU A 88 13.85 6.17 2.12
C LEU A 88 13.65 4.93 1.25
N VAL A 89 14.09 5.00 0.00
CA VAL A 89 14.06 3.88 -0.95
C VAL A 89 15.43 3.76 -1.58
N LYS A 90 16.04 2.60 -1.43
CA LYS A 90 17.38 2.29 -1.89
C LYS A 90 17.32 1.27 -3.03
N PRO A 91 18.31 1.27 -3.93
CA PRO A 91 18.48 0.16 -4.86
C PRO A 91 18.67 -1.14 -4.07
N GLY A 92 18.03 -2.22 -4.52
CA GLY A 92 18.01 -3.50 -3.83
C GLY A 92 16.88 -3.68 -2.82
N ASP A 93 16.12 -2.63 -2.50
CA ASP A 93 14.95 -2.77 -1.63
C ASP A 93 13.91 -3.66 -2.31
N VAL A 94 13.44 -4.65 -1.55
CA VAL A 94 12.42 -5.61 -2.00
C VAL A 94 11.06 -5.20 -1.46
N GLY A 95 10.04 -5.30 -2.31
CA GLY A 95 8.67 -5.00 -1.96
C GLY A 95 7.65 -5.82 -2.72
N ARG A 96 6.38 -5.45 -2.54
CA ARG A 96 5.25 -6.01 -3.28
C ARG A 96 4.39 -4.91 -3.86
N ILE A 97 3.85 -5.15 -5.04
CA ILE A 97 2.88 -4.25 -5.67
C ILE A 97 1.56 -4.29 -4.91
N VAL A 98 1.09 -3.13 -4.47
CA VAL A 98 -0.21 -2.93 -3.80
C VAL A 98 -1.30 -2.54 -4.79
N SER A 99 -1.02 -1.61 -5.70
CA SER A 99 -1.99 -1.16 -6.70
C SER A 99 -1.33 -0.52 -7.91
N ARG A 100 -2.00 -0.61 -9.07
CA ARG A 100 -1.64 0.12 -10.28
C ARG A 100 -2.24 1.52 -10.25
N LYS A 101 -1.46 2.51 -10.66
CA LYS A 101 -1.91 3.89 -10.88
C LYS A 101 -1.72 4.24 -12.36
N PRO A 102 -2.41 5.29 -12.85
CA PRO A 102 -2.17 5.81 -14.19
C PRO A 102 -0.70 6.24 -14.37
N LYS A 103 -0.27 6.39 -15.63
CA LYS A 103 1.08 6.85 -16.01
C LYS A 103 2.22 5.94 -15.53
N ASP A 104 1.97 4.63 -15.52
CA ASP A 104 2.95 3.62 -15.09
C ASP A 104 3.52 3.87 -13.68
N VAL A 105 2.69 4.46 -12.81
CA VAL A 105 3.00 4.65 -11.40
C VAL A 105 2.40 3.47 -10.63
N TRP A 106 3.13 2.95 -9.65
CA TRP A 106 2.75 1.78 -8.88
C TRP A 106 2.85 2.10 -7.39
N ALA A 107 1.84 1.69 -6.63
CA ALA A 107 1.97 1.69 -5.18
C ALA A 107 2.74 0.43 -4.77
N VAL A 108 3.93 0.58 -4.22
CA VAL A 108 4.80 -0.51 -3.78
C VAL A 108 4.91 -0.47 -2.26
N ARG A 109 4.65 -1.60 -1.61
CA ARG A 109 4.88 -1.80 -0.18
C ARG A 109 6.31 -2.27 0.02
N LEU A 110 7.11 -1.40 0.62
CA LEU A 110 8.46 -1.67 1.12
C LEU A 110 8.41 -1.86 2.64
N ALA A 111 9.53 -2.26 3.24
CA ALA A 111 9.65 -2.40 4.69
C ALA A 111 9.35 -1.09 5.44
N ILE A 112 9.78 0.04 4.88
CA ILE A 112 9.64 1.38 5.48
C ILE A 112 8.21 1.92 5.32
N GLY A 113 7.48 1.51 4.29
CA GLY A 113 6.14 2.01 4.03
C GLY A 113 5.64 1.73 2.61
N THR A 114 4.50 2.32 2.27
CA THR A 114 3.94 2.25 0.91
C THR A 114 4.23 3.53 0.16
N TYR A 115 4.84 3.40 -1.01
CA TYR A 115 5.25 4.54 -1.84
C TYR A 115 4.75 4.41 -3.27
N LEU A 116 4.57 5.54 -3.94
CA LEU A 116 4.31 5.59 -5.37
C LEU A 116 5.63 5.65 -6.12
N ILE A 117 5.90 4.62 -6.91
CA ILE A 117 7.15 4.41 -7.65
C ILE A 117 6.80 4.15 -9.12
N ASP A 118 7.51 4.78 -10.05
CA ASP A 118 7.33 4.52 -11.48
C ASP A 118 7.86 3.13 -11.86
N GLY A 119 7.28 2.52 -12.89
CA GLY A 119 7.69 1.20 -13.41
C GLY A 119 9.17 1.11 -13.81
N LYS A 120 9.80 2.26 -14.12
CA LYS A 120 11.23 2.34 -14.45
C LYS A 120 12.18 2.11 -13.28
N TYR A 121 11.73 2.23 -12.03
CA TYR A 121 12.60 2.13 -10.85
C TYR A 121 12.60 0.76 -10.18
N PHE A 122 11.80 -0.20 -10.68
CA PHE A 122 11.78 -1.55 -10.14
C PHE A 122 11.63 -2.60 -11.25
N LYS A 123 11.95 -3.84 -10.90
CA LYS A 123 11.76 -5.00 -11.78
C LYS A 123 11.13 -6.16 -10.99
N PRO A 124 10.52 -7.15 -11.67
CA PRO A 124 10.07 -8.37 -11.01
C PRO A 124 11.23 -9.03 -10.25
N LEU A 125 10.95 -9.53 -9.06
CA LEU A 125 11.91 -10.37 -8.34
C LEU A 125 11.88 -11.77 -8.95
N GLU A 126 12.91 -12.11 -9.72
CA GLU A 126 13.14 -13.48 -10.20
C GLU A 126 13.88 -14.25 -9.11
N LEU A 127 13.18 -15.18 -8.48
CA LEU A 127 13.80 -16.16 -7.59
C LEU A 127 14.18 -17.35 -8.48
N SER A 128 15.42 -17.40 -8.95
CA SER A 128 15.99 -18.64 -9.48
C SER A 128 16.20 -19.59 -8.31
N GLU A 129 15.45 -20.69 -8.29
CA GLU A 129 15.60 -21.80 -7.33
C GLU A 129 16.98 -22.47 -7.45
#